data_AF-A0A560G157-F1
#
_entry.id   AF-A0A560G157-F1
#
_cell.length_a   1.000
_cell.length_b   1.000
_cell.length_c   1.000
_cell.angle_alpha   90.00
_cell.angle_beta   90.00
_cell.angle_gamma   90.00
#
_symmetry.space_group_name_H-M   'P 1'
#
loop_
_entity.id
_entity.type
_entity.pdbx_description
1 polymer ?
#
loop_
_entity_poly.entity_id
_entity_poly.type
_entity_poly.pdbx_seq_one_letter_code
_entity_poly.pdbx_strand_id
1 'polypeptide(L)'
;MDRWIESVLFASRWLLAPLYLGLVVALLLPLAGFVHELWELINHLASATSHEIILGLLSLIDLSLIANLVLMVIFAGYENFVSKISVASHHDRLEWMGEVDFGGLKLRLIASIVAISGIQLLRAFMSVGDYSDRDLMWSTVIHVVFVASGVLLALMDYLTEKAHKLGH
;
A
#
# COMPACT_ATOMS: atom_id res chain seq x y z
N MET A 1 -8.91 34.94 16.83
CA MET A 1 -9.74 33.72 16.82
C MET A 1 -8.88 32.47 16.63
N ASP A 2 -7.56 32.62 16.79
CA ASP A 2 -6.55 31.75 16.18
C ASP A 2 -6.00 30.70 17.16
N ARG A 3 -6.01 31.01 18.47
CA ARG A 3 -5.54 30.10 19.53
C ARG A 3 -6.38 28.82 19.67
N TRP A 4 -7.68 28.86 19.36
CA TRP A 4 -8.54 27.68 19.49
C TRP A 4 -8.28 26.68 18.36
N ILE A 5 -8.08 27.18 17.14
CA ILE A 5 -7.72 26.37 15.97
C ILE A 5 -6.33 25.77 16.15
N GLU A 6 -5.35 26.54 16.65
CA GLU A 6 -4.02 26.03 17.00
C GLU A 6 -4.09 24.96 18.09
N SER A 7 -4.82 25.16 19.19
CA SER A 7 -4.97 24.14 20.24
C SER A 7 -5.66 22.86 19.74
N VAL A 8 -6.66 22.96 18.86
CA VAL A 8 -7.31 21.80 18.26
C VAL A 8 -6.35 21.06 17.29
N LEU A 9 -5.54 21.79 16.53
CA LEU A 9 -4.48 21.23 15.68
C LEU A 9 -3.35 20.57 16.50
N PHE A 10 -2.98 21.12 17.65
CA PHE A 10 -2.00 20.50 18.54
C PHE A 10 -2.57 19.25 19.25
N ALA A 11 -3.85 19.28 19.64
CA ALA A 11 -4.53 18.14 20.26
C ALA A 11 -4.74 16.97 19.28
N SER A 12 -4.93 17.25 17.99
CA SER A 12 -5.10 16.20 16.96
C SER A 12 -3.87 15.27 16.82
N ARG A 13 -2.67 15.73 17.21
CA ARG A 13 -1.46 14.89 17.29
C ARG A 13 -1.62 13.70 18.23
N TRP A 14 -2.27 13.91 19.37
CA TRP A 14 -2.49 12.86 20.36
C TRP A 14 -3.51 11.82 19.91
N LEU A 15 -4.41 12.17 18.98
CA LEU A 15 -5.33 11.21 18.36
C LEU A 15 -4.61 10.23 17.42
N LEU A 16 -3.52 10.68 16.79
CA LEU A 16 -2.77 9.87 15.83
C LEU A 16 -1.82 8.86 16.50
N ALA A 17 -1.28 9.18 17.68
CA ALA A 17 -0.39 8.28 18.41
C ALA A 17 -1.00 6.88 18.70
N PRO A 18 -2.22 6.73 19.25
CA PRO A 18 -2.83 5.42 19.47
C PRO A 18 -3.18 4.71 18.16
N LEU A 19 -3.50 5.44 17.09
CA LEU A 19 -3.72 4.87 15.75
C LEU A 19 -2.46 4.22 15.20
N TYR A 20 -1.31 4.89 15.24
CA TYR A 20 -0.04 4.30 14.81
C TYR A 20 0.40 3.14 15.70
N LEU A 21 0.18 3.23 17.01
CA LEU A 21 0.42 2.10 17.91
C LEU A 21 -0.44 0.89 17.52
N GLY A 22 -1.71 1.12 17.20
CA GLY A 22 -2.61 0.10 16.67
C GLY A 22 -2.10 -0.51 15.37
N LEU A 23 -1.57 0.29 14.44
CA LEU A 23 -0.98 -0.20 13.19
C LEU A 23 0.29 -1.03 13.43
N VAL A 24 1.14 -0.64 14.39
CA VAL A 24 2.32 -1.43 14.79
C VAL A 24 1.91 -2.77 15.37
N VAL A 25 0.86 -2.80 16.21
CA VAL A 25 0.30 -4.06 16.72
C VAL A 25 -0.32 -4.88 15.58
N ALA A 26 -1.00 -4.23 14.63
CA ALA A 26 -1.59 -4.90 13.47
C ALA A 26 -0.55 -5.57 12.56
N LEU A 27 0.70 -5.07 12.51
CA LEU A 27 1.80 -5.74 11.80
C LEU A 27 2.11 -7.15 12.33
N LEU A 28 1.71 -7.47 13.55
CA LEU A 28 1.86 -8.83 14.09
C LEU A 28 0.96 -9.84 13.38
N LEU A 29 -0.16 -9.41 12.80
CA LEU A 29 -1.09 -10.29 12.07
C LEU A 29 -0.46 -10.87 10.79
N PRO A 30 0.03 -10.05 9.82
CA PRO A 30 0.68 -10.61 8.64
C PRO A 30 1.98 -11.33 8.99
N LEU A 31 2.69 -10.91 10.05
CA LEU A 31 3.88 -11.63 10.53
C LEU A 31 3.53 -13.04 11.02
N ALA A 32 2.51 -13.18 11.87
CA ALA A 32 2.06 -14.47 12.36
C ALA A 32 1.55 -15.35 11.22
N GLY A 33 0.76 -14.77 10.30
CA GLY A 33 0.32 -15.46 9.09
C GLY A 33 1.49 -15.94 8.23
N PHE A 34 2.52 -15.11 8.07
CA PHE A 34 3.70 -15.46 7.27
C PHE A 34 4.45 -16.63 7.89
N VAL A 35 4.67 -16.60 9.20
CA VAL A 35 5.33 -17.70 9.92
C VAL A 35 4.51 -18.99 9.81
N HIS A 36 3.19 -18.89 9.92
CA HIS A 36 2.29 -20.03 9.80
C HIS A 36 2.33 -20.68 8.41
N GLU A 37 2.15 -19.87 7.36
CA GLU A 37 2.21 -20.31 5.96
C GLU A 37 3.59 -20.88 5.60
N LEU A 38 4.66 -20.27 6.11
CA LEU A 38 6.02 -20.74 5.88
C LEU A 38 6.24 -22.11 6.53
N TRP A 39 5.75 -22.27 7.76
CA TRP A 39 5.82 -23.52 8.49
C TRP A 39 5.05 -24.63 7.75
N GLU A 40 3.85 -24.33 7.28
CA GLU A 40 3.03 -25.28 6.52
C GLU A 40 3.69 -25.67 5.19
N LEU A 41 4.23 -24.70 4.45
CA LEU A 41 4.94 -24.93 3.20
C LEU A 41 6.19 -25.80 3.38
N ILE A 42 6.96 -25.58 4.44
CA ILE A 42 8.14 -26.39 4.76
C ILE A 42 7.74 -27.84 5.07
N ASN A 43 6.69 -28.04 5.88
CA ASN A 43 6.25 -29.39 6.26
C ASN A 43 5.67 -30.18 5.09
N HIS A 44 5.01 -29.50 4.14
CA HIS A 44 4.44 -30.14 2.96
C HIS A 44 5.41 -30.24 1.78
N LEU A 45 6.61 -29.65 1.85
CA LEU A 45 7.53 -29.53 0.71
C LEU A 45 7.90 -30.88 0.07
N ALA A 46 8.02 -31.95 0.86
CA ALA A 46 8.43 -33.27 0.38
C ALA A 46 7.32 -34.01 -0.38
N SER A 47 6.05 -33.65 -0.15
CA SER A 47 4.87 -34.29 -0.75
C SER A 47 4.08 -33.36 -1.66
N ALA A 48 4.38 -32.06 -1.63
CA ALA A 48 3.68 -31.04 -2.40
C ALA A 48 4.06 -31.11 -3.89
N THR A 49 3.07 -30.93 -4.73
CA THR A 49 3.22 -30.71 -6.16
C THR A 49 3.88 -29.36 -6.43
N SER A 50 4.47 -29.19 -7.62
CA SER A 50 5.03 -27.89 -8.05
C SER A 50 3.99 -26.77 -7.99
N HIS A 51 2.72 -27.10 -8.16
CA HIS A 51 1.61 -26.16 -8.10
C HIS A 51 1.36 -25.64 -6.68
N GLU A 52 1.26 -26.54 -5.70
CA GLU A 52 1.05 -26.19 -4.29
C GLU A 52 2.21 -25.37 -3.74
N ILE A 53 3.45 -25.67 -4.16
CA ILE A 53 4.63 -24.90 -3.79
C ILE A 53 4.52 -23.44 -4.28
N ILE A 54 4.10 -23.23 -5.54
CA ILE A 54 3.91 -21.89 -6.10
C ILE A 54 2.81 -21.15 -5.35
N LEU A 55 1.70 -21.81 -5.04
CA LEU A 55 0.58 -21.20 -4.30
C LEU A 55 0.98 -20.78 -2.87
N GLY A 56 1.78 -21.58 -2.18
CA GLY A 56 2.32 -21.24 -0.86
C GLY A 56 3.27 -20.05 -0.93
N LEU A 57 4.21 -20.04 -1.88
CA LEU A 57 5.10 -18.89 -2.12
C LEU A 57 4.31 -17.61 -2.42
N LEU A 58 3.25 -17.72 -3.21
CA LEU A 58 2.37 -16.60 -3.53
C LEU A 58 1.65 -16.05 -2.28
N SER A 59 1.33 -16.92 -1.31
CA SER A 59 0.70 -16.52 -0.03
C SER A 59 1.68 -15.74 0.83
N LEU A 60 2.92 -16.24 0.93
CA LEU A 60 4.01 -15.56 1.63
C LEU A 60 4.33 -14.18 1.03
N ILE A 61 4.32 -14.06 -0.30
CA ILE A 61 4.51 -12.77 -0.98
C ILE A 61 3.37 -11.81 -0.64
N ASP A 62 2.12 -12.25 -0.68
CA ASP A 62 0.96 -11.40 -0.38
C ASP A 62 1.01 -10.85 1.07
N LEU A 63 1.28 -11.71 2.05
CA LEU A 63 1.43 -11.32 3.45
C LEU A 63 2.58 -10.31 3.65
N SER A 64 3.69 -10.50 2.94
CA SER A 64 4.81 -9.56 2.94
C SER A 64 4.44 -8.21 2.32
N LEU A 65 3.69 -8.21 1.21
CA LEU A 65 3.20 -6.98 0.56
C LEU A 65 2.23 -6.22 1.46
N ILE A 66 1.32 -6.90 2.15
CA ILE A 66 0.40 -6.30 3.13
C ILE A 66 1.18 -5.66 4.27
N ALA A 67 2.16 -6.37 4.84
CA ALA A 67 3.01 -5.84 5.91
C ALA A 67 3.80 -4.60 5.43
N ASN A 68 4.36 -4.63 4.22
CA ASN A 68 5.07 -3.51 3.64
C ASN A 68 4.15 -2.30 3.39
N LEU A 69 2.90 -2.53 2.96
CA LEU A 69 1.90 -1.48 2.80
C LEU A 69 1.59 -0.80 4.14
N VAL A 70 1.37 -1.59 5.19
CA VAL A 70 1.12 -1.07 6.55
C VAL A 70 2.33 -0.26 7.03
N LEU A 71 3.55 -0.74 6.82
CA LEU A 71 4.77 0.01 7.14
C LEU A 71 4.85 1.34 6.40
N MET A 72 4.58 1.36 5.09
CA MET A 72 4.55 2.60 4.31
C MET A 72 3.54 3.59 4.86
N VAL A 73 2.34 3.14 5.26
CA VAL A 73 1.32 3.99 5.88
C VAL A 73 1.79 4.55 7.22
N ILE A 74 2.44 3.73 8.05
CA ILE A 74 3.02 4.18 9.33
C ILE A 74 4.07 5.26 9.08
N PHE A 75 5.02 5.04 8.16
CA PHE A 75 6.08 6.01 7.88
C PHE A 75 5.56 7.30 7.26
N ALA A 76 4.67 7.22 6.26
CA ALA A 76 4.05 8.39 5.65
C ALA A 76 3.22 9.18 6.68
N GLY A 77 2.54 8.48 7.58
CA GLY A 77 1.78 9.09 8.67
C GLY A 77 2.68 9.78 9.71
N TYR A 78 3.76 9.13 10.10
CA TYR A 78 4.76 9.70 11.02
C TYR A 78 5.41 10.96 10.42
N GLU A 79 5.83 10.92 9.16
CA GLU A 79 6.44 12.04 8.47
C GLU A 79 5.49 13.24 8.35
N ASN A 80 4.25 13.01 7.93
CA ASN A 80 3.30 14.10 7.69
C ASN A 80 2.77 14.76 8.97
N PHE A 81 2.64 14.03 10.08
CA PHE A 81 1.97 14.55 11.27
C PHE A 81 2.88 14.71 12.50
N VAL A 82 3.88 13.84 12.69
CA VAL A 82 4.77 13.93 13.85
C VAL A 82 5.99 14.78 13.53
N SER A 83 6.64 14.53 12.39
CA SER A 83 7.85 15.24 11.95
C SER A 83 7.58 16.69 11.55
N LYS A 84 6.60 16.96 10.68
CA LYS A 84 6.31 18.34 10.23
C LYS A 84 5.85 19.28 11.36
N ILE A 85 5.09 18.80 12.33
CA ILE A 85 4.59 19.64 13.44
C ILE A 85 5.67 19.82 14.54
N SER A 86 6.69 18.96 14.65
CA SER A 86 7.82 19.19 15.59
C SER A 86 8.83 20.23 15.09
N VAL A 87 8.82 20.56 13.79
CA VAL A 87 9.69 21.58 13.17
C VAL A 87 9.05 22.99 13.21
N ALA A 88 7.82 23.12 13.70
CA ALA A 88 7.13 24.41 13.83
C ALA A 88 7.68 25.33 14.95
N SER A 89 8.80 24.97 15.60
CA SER A 89 9.43 25.77 16.67
C SER A 89 10.64 26.60 16.22
N HIS A 90 10.97 26.63 14.92
CA HIS A 90 12.04 27.50 14.41
C HIS A 90 11.56 28.36 13.25
N HIS A 91 11.93 29.63 13.36
CA HIS A 91 11.46 30.78 12.60
C HIS A 91 12.08 30.86 11.19
N ASP A 92 12.36 29.73 10.54
CA ASP A 92 13.03 29.66 9.24
C ASP A 92 12.22 28.78 8.28
N ARG A 93 11.17 29.35 7.67
CA ARG A 93 10.59 28.77 6.45
C ARG A 93 11.56 29.02 5.29
N LEU A 94 12.54 28.14 5.12
CA LEU A 94 13.46 28.14 3.98
C LEU A 94 13.11 26.99 3.02
N GLU A 95 12.45 27.35 1.91
CA GLU A 95 12.57 26.80 0.55
C GLU A 95 12.29 25.31 0.24
N TRP A 96 12.16 24.41 1.23
CA TRP A 96 11.89 22.98 0.97
C TRP A 96 10.39 22.59 0.92
N MET A 97 9.48 23.57 0.99
CA MET A 97 8.05 23.36 0.65
C MET A 97 7.82 23.21 -0.87
N GLY A 98 8.81 22.67 -1.60
CA GLY A 98 8.58 22.09 -2.91
C GLY A 98 7.56 20.97 -2.75
N GLU A 99 6.55 20.99 -3.62
CA GLU A 99 5.40 20.09 -3.65
C GLU A 99 5.71 18.73 -3.04
N VAL A 100 5.06 18.41 -1.91
CA VAL A 100 4.94 17.01 -1.52
C VAL A 100 4.31 16.33 -2.72
N ASP A 101 5.07 15.50 -3.42
CA ASP A 101 4.70 14.89 -4.70
C ASP A 101 3.54 13.91 -4.49
N PHE A 102 2.33 14.48 -4.38
CA PHE A 102 1.09 13.74 -4.26
C PHE A 102 0.85 12.89 -5.52
N GLY A 103 1.48 13.20 -6.66
CA GLY A 103 1.45 12.38 -7.88
C GLY A 103 2.24 11.08 -7.69
N GLY A 104 3.51 11.19 -7.29
CA GLY A 104 4.37 10.04 -7.00
C GLY A 104 3.81 9.10 -5.93
N LEU A 105 3.16 9.64 -4.89
CA LEU A 105 2.51 8.81 -3.87
C LEU A 105 1.28 8.04 -4.42
N LYS A 106 0.45 8.68 -5.27
CA LYS A 106 -0.72 8.05 -5.90
C LYS A 106 -0.29 6.92 -6.84
N LEU A 107 0.72 7.16 -7.66
CA LEU A 107 1.26 6.17 -8.60
C LEU A 107 1.79 4.93 -7.88
N ARG A 108 2.55 5.11 -6.79
CA ARG A 108 3.07 4.00 -5.99
C ARG A 108 1.94 3.16 -5.37
N LEU A 109 0.89 3.82 -4.87
CA LEU A 109 -0.26 3.14 -4.28
C LEU A 109 -1.03 2.31 -5.31
N ILE A 110 -1.33 2.88 -6.48
CA ILE A 110 -2.01 2.12 -7.55
C ILE A 110 -1.14 0.97 -8.05
N ALA A 111 0.17 1.19 -8.22
CA ALA A 111 1.08 0.12 -8.63
C ALA A 111 1.05 -1.06 -7.66
N SER A 112 1.03 -0.81 -6.34
CA SER A 112 0.89 -1.87 -5.33
C SER A 112 -0.46 -2.59 -5.42
N ILE A 113 -1.57 -1.87 -5.61
CA ILE A 113 -2.91 -2.49 -5.75
C ILE A 113 -2.99 -3.38 -6.99
N VAL A 114 -2.49 -2.90 -8.14
CA VAL A 114 -2.46 -3.67 -9.38
C VAL A 114 -1.62 -4.94 -9.23
N ALA A 115 -0.46 -4.84 -8.59
CA ALA A 115 0.42 -6.00 -8.34
C ALA A 115 -0.25 -7.06 -7.45
N ILE A 116 -0.85 -6.65 -6.31
CA ILE A 116 -1.55 -7.55 -5.40
C ILE A 116 -2.75 -8.21 -6.10
N SER A 117 -3.54 -7.43 -6.84
CA SER A 117 -4.68 -7.96 -7.61
C SER A 117 -4.24 -8.98 -8.67
N GLY A 118 -3.11 -8.76 -9.34
CA GLY A 118 -2.57 -9.71 -10.33
C GLY A 118 -2.12 -11.02 -9.68
N ILE A 119 -1.52 -10.94 -8.50
CA ILE A 119 -1.17 -12.11 -7.68
C ILE A 119 -2.42 -12.91 -7.30
N GLN A 120 -3.47 -12.25 -6.81
CA GLN A 120 -4.73 -12.92 -6.45
C GLN A 120 -5.41 -13.58 -7.67
N LEU A 121 -5.38 -12.91 -8.82
CA LEU A 121 -5.91 -13.47 -10.05
C LEU A 121 -5.13 -14.71 -10.49
N LEU A 122 -3.80 -14.68 -10.42
CA LEU A 122 -2.94 -15.83 -10.71
C LEU A 122 -3.24 -17.01 -9.78
N ARG A 123 -3.46 -16.73 -8.48
CA ARG A 123 -3.90 -17.74 -7.50
C ARG A 123 -5.22 -18.39 -7.95
N ALA A 124 -6.22 -17.59 -8.27
CA ALA A 124 -7.53 -18.09 -8.67
C ALA A 124 -7.45 -18.95 -9.95
N PHE A 125 -6.62 -18.55 -10.92
CA PHE A 125 -6.37 -19.33 -12.13
C PHE A 125 -5.60 -20.62 -11.87
N MET A 126 -4.69 -20.62 -10.90
CA MET A 126 -3.93 -21.79 -10.50
C MET A 126 -4.88 -22.84 -9.90
N SER A 127 -5.74 -22.44 -8.95
CA SER A 127 -6.77 -23.30 -8.37
C SER A 127 -8.13 -23.19 -9.08
N VAL A 128 -8.13 -23.24 -10.43
CA VAL A 128 -9.33 -23.07 -11.27
C VAL A 128 -10.51 -23.99 -10.88
N GLY A 129 -10.23 -25.16 -10.31
CA GLY A 129 -11.25 -26.11 -9.85
C GLY A 129 -12.01 -25.69 -8.60
N ASP A 130 -11.45 -24.75 -7.82
CA ASP A 130 -12.03 -24.26 -6.56
C ASP A 130 -12.89 -23.00 -6.76
N TYR A 131 -12.84 -22.40 -7.95
CA TYR A 131 -13.56 -21.17 -8.30
C TYR A 131 -14.55 -21.41 -9.43
N SER A 132 -15.70 -20.74 -9.38
CA SER A 132 -16.63 -20.79 -10.51
C SER A 132 -16.10 -19.96 -11.68
N ASP A 133 -16.50 -20.31 -12.91
CA ASP A 133 -16.21 -19.50 -14.10
C ASP A 133 -16.60 -18.03 -13.91
N ARG A 134 -17.68 -17.79 -13.15
CA ARG A 134 -18.14 -16.45 -12.81
C ARG A 134 -17.13 -15.72 -11.91
N ASP A 135 -16.58 -16.38 -10.92
CA ASP A 135 -15.59 -15.80 -9.99
C ASP A 135 -14.29 -15.46 -10.73
N LEU A 136 -13.84 -16.34 -11.62
CA LEU A 136 -12.66 -16.12 -12.46
C LEU A 136 -12.87 -14.98 -13.45
N MET A 137 -14.06 -14.93 -14.08
CA MET A 137 -14.42 -13.85 -14.99
C MET A 137 -14.44 -12.50 -14.27
N TRP A 138 -15.10 -12.41 -13.11
CA TRP A 138 -15.16 -11.15 -12.36
C TRP A 138 -13.81 -10.75 -11.79
N SER A 139 -13.00 -11.68 -11.31
CA SER A 139 -11.64 -11.41 -10.85
C SER A 139 -10.77 -10.85 -11.99
N THR A 140 -10.89 -11.43 -13.18
CA THR A 140 -10.21 -10.94 -14.39
C THR A 140 -10.66 -9.54 -14.77
N VAL A 141 -11.98 -9.30 -14.80
CA VAL A 141 -12.57 -8.00 -15.14
C VAL A 141 -12.11 -6.93 -14.16
N ILE A 142 -12.16 -7.21 -12.85
CA ILE A 142 -11.71 -6.26 -11.80
C ILE A 142 -10.23 -5.95 -11.95
N HIS A 143 -9.38 -6.95 -12.20
CA HIS A 143 -7.96 -6.73 -12.42
C HIS A 143 -7.69 -5.82 -13.63
N VAL A 144 -8.38 -6.08 -14.75
CA VAL A 144 -8.27 -5.22 -15.95
C VAL A 144 -8.73 -3.79 -15.65
N VAL A 145 -9.77 -3.58 -14.84
CA VAL A 145 -10.21 -2.25 -14.40
C VAL A 145 -9.13 -1.55 -13.56
N PHE A 146 -8.44 -2.25 -12.66
CA PHE A 146 -7.34 -1.67 -11.90
C PHE A 146 -6.15 -1.31 -12.78
N VAL A 147 -5.75 -2.18 -13.70
CA VAL A 147 -4.68 -1.90 -14.68
C VAL A 147 -5.04 -0.67 -15.51
N ALA A 148 -6.25 -0.62 -16.06
CA ALA A 148 -6.72 0.51 -16.86
C ALA A 148 -6.72 1.81 -16.05
N SER A 149 -7.20 1.77 -14.80
CA SER A 149 -7.20 2.94 -13.91
C SER A 149 -5.79 3.45 -13.61
N GLY A 150 -4.84 2.54 -13.40
CA GLY A 150 -3.43 2.90 -13.19
C GLY A 150 -2.77 3.51 -14.41
N VAL A 151 -3.06 2.97 -15.60
CA VAL A 151 -2.57 3.55 -16.87
C VAL A 151 -3.15 4.94 -17.10
N LEU A 152 -4.45 5.15 -16.85
CA LEU A 152 -5.09 6.46 -16.98
C LEU A 152 -4.49 7.48 -16.02
N LEU A 153 -4.21 7.09 -14.77
CA LEU A 153 -3.58 7.99 -13.80
C LEU A 153 -2.15 8.34 -14.20
N ALA A 154 -1.35 7.35 -14.64
CA ALA A 154 0.00 7.59 -15.14
C ALA A 154 0.01 8.50 -16.38
N LEU A 155 -0.98 8.35 -17.27
CA LEU A 155 -1.14 9.21 -18.43
C LEU A 155 -1.48 10.65 -18.03
N MET A 156 -2.38 10.83 -17.06
CA MET A 156 -2.75 12.15 -16.53
C MET A 156 -1.54 12.87 -15.93
N ASP A 157 -0.76 12.17 -15.10
CA ASP A 157 0.44 12.73 -14.49
C ASP A 157 1.49 13.09 -15.57
N TYR A 158 1.71 12.22 -16.56
CA TYR A 158 2.60 12.49 -17.69
C TYR A 158 2.16 13.72 -18.51
N LEU A 159 0.86 13.84 -18.81
CA LEU A 159 0.33 14.98 -19.56
C LEU A 159 0.46 16.29 -18.76
N THR A 160 0.26 16.23 -17.45
CA THR A 160 0.40 17.39 -16.55
C THR A 160 1.85 17.87 -16.50
N GLU A 161 2.82 16.95 -16.36
CA GLU A 161 4.24 17.27 -16.38
C GLU A 161 4.67 17.85 -17.73
N LYS A 162 4.19 17.27 -18.83
CA LYS A 162 4.48 17.75 -20.19
C LYS A 162 3.88 19.14 -20.45
N ALA A 163 2.67 19.41 -19.97
CA ALA A 163 2.04 20.72 -20.09
C ALA A 163 2.81 21.79 -19.32
N HIS A 164 3.35 21.46 -18.14
CA HIS A 164 4.17 22.38 -17.37
C HIS A 164 5.49 22.73 -18.08
N LYS A 165 6.13 21.76 -18.75
CA LYS A 165 7.37 21.97 -19.53
C LYS A 165 7.19 22.78 -20.82
N LEU A 166 5.97 22.89 -21.36
CA LEU A 166 5.68 23.65 -22.60
C LEU A 166 5.25 25.10 -22.32
N GLY A 167 4.93 25.44 -21.06
CA GLY A 167 4.54 26.79 -20.63
C GLY A 167 5.69 27.65 -20.08
N HIS A 168 6.91 27.09 -20.06
CA HIS A 168 8.19 27.77 -19.78
C HIS A 168 9.08 27.66 -21.02
#